data_AF-A0AAD7EII1-F1
#
_entry.id   AF-A0AAD7EII1-F1
#
_cell.length_a   1.000
_cell.length_b   1.000
_cell.length_c   1.000
_cell.angle_alpha   90.00
_cell.angle_beta   90.00
_cell.angle_gamma   90.00
#
_symmetry.space_group_name_H-M   'P 1'
#
loop_
_entity.id
_entity.type
_entity.pdbx_description
1 polymer ?
#
loop_
_entity_poly.entity_id
_entity_poly.type
_entity_poly.pdbx_seq_one_letter_code
_entity_poly.pdbx_strand_id
1 'polypeptide(L)'
;MAELARDYHEELQHDTEPPETELREQKIKQVLENVATTPTEEQYEMMKQKLLESDIIEALKNSQNNRATGLDGATYELWKTIHARYLEDIRCNRPAFNLIGLMTKAFNDIESFGVIPSTNFAE
;
A
#
# COMPACT_ATOMS: atom_id res chain seq x y z
N MET A 1 -34.68 -5.85 -5.83
CA MET A 1 -33.33 -6.47 -5.86
C MET A 1 -32.24 -5.43 -6.04
N ALA A 2 -32.32 -4.55 -7.05
CA ALA A 2 -31.37 -3.44 -7.20
C ALA A 2 -31.44 -2.42 -6.05
N GLU A 3 -32.64 -2.08 -5.57
CA GLU A 3 -32.85 -1.18 -4.43
C GLU A 3 -32.28 -1.78 -3.13
N LEU A 4 -32.62 -3.03 -2.81
CA LEU A 4 -32.07 -3.72 -1.62
C LEU A 4 -30.53 -3.78 -1.62
N ALA A 5 -29.91 -3.99 -2.77
CA ALA A 5 -28.45 -4.01 -2.90
C ALA A 5 -27.83 -2.61 -2.79
N ARG A 6 -28.51 -1.57 -3.30
CA ARG A 6 -28.10 -0.16 -3.14
C ARG A 6 -28.19 0.24 -1.68
N ASP A 7 -29.33 0.02 -1.05
CA ASP A 7 -29.61 0.42 0.32
C ASP A 7 -28.60 -0.26 1.28
N TYR A 8 -28.32 -1.55 1.08
CA TYR A 8 -27.27 -2.26 1.81
C TYR A 8 -25.87 -1.64 1.61
N HIS A 9 -25.51 -1.26 0.38
CA HIS A 9 -24.20 -0.66 0.08
C HIS A 9 -24.05 0.75 0.64
N GLU A 10 -25.13 1.54 0.65
CA GLU A 10 -25.17 2.89 1.21
C GLU A 10 -25.08 2.84 2.74
N GLU A 11 -25.82 1.92 3.37
CA GLU A 11 -25.81 1.76 4.83
C GLU A 11 -24.53 1.09 5.36
N LEU A 12 -23.81 0.31 4.55
CA LEU A 12 -22.54 -0.32 4.94
C LEU A 12 -21.47 0.71 5.39
N GLN A 13 -21.51 1.92 4.85
CA GLN A 13 -20.59 3.01 5.25
C GLN A 13 -20.94 3.64 6.60
N HIS A 14 -22.12 3.31 7.15
CA HIS A 14 -22.63 3.81 8.42
C HIS A 14 -22.72 2.71 9.50
N ASP A 15 -22.41 1.46 9.14
CA ASP A 15 -22.61 0.29 10.00
C ASP A 15 -21.63 0.22 11.19
N THR A 16 -20.54 1.01 11.18
CA THR A 16 -19.67 1.13 12.35
C THR A 16 -19.08 2.52 12.48
N GLU A 17 -19.67 3.36 13.34
CA GLU A 17 -18.90 4.44 13.94
C GLU A 17 -17.70 3.80 14.67
N PRO A 18 -16.47 4.25 14.42
CA PRO A 18 -15.33 3.76 15.16
C PRO A 18 -15.56 4.05 16.66
N PRO A 19 -15.25 3.09 17.56
CA PRO A 19 -15.42 3.30 18.99
C PRO A 19 -14.61 4.52 19.45
N GLU A 20 -15.06 5.17 20.52
CA GLU A 20 -14.30 6.25 21.17
C GLU A 20 -12.83 5.85 21.34
N THR A 21 -11.91 6.81 21.16
CA THR A 21 -10.47 6.55 21.06
C THR A 21 -9.93 5.70 22.22
N GLU A 22 -10.40 5.96 23.45
CA GLU A 22 -10.00 5.20 24.64
C GLU A 22 -10.47 3.74 24.58
N LEU A 23 -11.72 3.50 24.17
CA LEU A 23 -12.27 2.15 23.99
C LEU A 23 -11.55 1.41 22.86
N ARG A 24 -11.18 2.12 21.79
CA ARG A 24 -10.39 1.57 20.69
C ARG A 24 -9.01 1.10 21.17
N GLU A 25 -8.30 1.93 21.93
CA GLU A 25 -6.98 1.59 22.48
C GLU A 25 -7.04 0.40 23.44
N GLN A 26 -8.05 0.35 24.32
CA GLN A 26 -8.27 -0.78 25.22
C GLN A 26 -8.50 -2.09 24.45
N LYS A 27 -9.34 -2.05 23.40
CA LYS A 27 -9.60 -3.20 22.53
C LYS A 27 -8.34 -3.65 21.79
N ILE A 28 -7.55 -2.71 21.25
CA ILE A 28 -6.26 -3.02 20.60
C ILE A 28 -5.34 -3.73 21.58
N LYS A 29 -5.19 -3.21 22.80
CA LYS A 29 -4.35 -3.82 23.83
C LYS A 29 -4.81 -5.23 24.20
N GLN A 30 -6.12 -5.41 24.41
CA GLN A 30 -6.70 -6.71 24.72
C GLN A 30 -6.46 -7.74 23.61
N VAL A 31 -6.51 -7.33 22.33
CA VAL A 31 -6.22 -8.20 21.20
C VAL A 31 -4.73 -8.55 21.14
N LEU A 32 -3.85 -7.56 21.35
CA LEU A 32 -2.40 -7.76 21.36
C LEU A 32 -1.93 -8.71 22.47
N GLU A 33 -2.60 -8.72 23.63
CA GLU A 33 -2.31 -9.68 24.71
C GLU A 33 -2.51 -11.15 24.30
N ASN A 34 -3.32 -11.42 23.27
CA ASN A 34 -3.53 -12.77 22.74
C ASN A 34 -2.49 -13.19 21.69
N VAL A 35 -1.61 -12.28 21.26
CA VAL A 35 -0.55 -12.58 20.29
C VAL A 35 0.61 -13.26 21.02
N ALA A 36 0.57 -14.59 21.09
CA ALA A 36 1.58 -15.40 21.76
C ALA A 36 2.83 -15.67 20.90
N THR A 37 2.74 -15.42 19.59
CA THR A 37 3.81 -15.73 18.64
C THR A 37 4.61 -14.48 18.33
N THR A 38 5.92 -14.55 18.56
CA THR A 38 6.87 -13.53 18.11
C THR A 38 7.65 -14.06 16.91
N PRO A 39 8.11 -13.18 16.00
CA PRO A 39 8.95 -13.59 14.89
C PRO A 39 10.23 -14.23 15.43
N THR A 40 10.72 -15.27 14.74
CA THR A 40 12.06 -15.83 15.01
C THR A 40 13.13 -14.79 14.65
N GLU A 41 14.36 -14.98 15.15
CA GLU A 41 15.48 -14.10 14.79
C GLU A 41 15.68 -14.04 13.26
N GLU A 42 15.55 -15.18 12.58
CA GLU A 42 15.62 -15.26 11.12
C GLU A 42 14.52 -14.41 10.44
N GLN A 43 13.28 -14.47 10.94
CA GLN A 43 12.18 -13.66 10.43
C GLN A 43 12.42 -12.17 10.71
N TYR A 44 12.96 -11.82 11.88
CA TYR A 44 13.35 -10.45 12.19
C TYR A 44 14.40 -9.92 11.21
N GLU A 45 15.43 -10.70 10.92
CA GLU A 45 16.46 -10.31 9.97
C GLU A 45 15.92 -10.20 8.54
N MET A 46 15.00 -11.09 8.13
CA MET A 46 14.30 -10.95 6.85
C MET A 46 13.48 -9.66 6.77
N MET A 47 12.77 -9.30 7.84
CA MET A 47 11.93 -8.09 7.88
C MET A 47 12.74 -6.79 7.90
N LYS A 48 14.03 -6.83 8.26
CA LYS A 48 14.95 -5.67 8.19
C LYS A 48 15.56 -5.45 6.81
N GLN A 49 15.33 -6.36 5.87
CA GLN A 49 15.91 -6.26 4.55
C GLN A 49 15.23 -5.14 3.76
N LYS A 50 16.06 -4.23 3.23
CA LYS A 50 15.59 -3.17 2.34
C LYS A 50 14.97 -3.74 1.08
N LEU A 51 13.94 -3.08 0.60
CA LEU A 51 13.27 -3.41 -0.65
C LEU A 51 14.24 -3.31 -1.83
N LEU A 52 14.18 -4.31 -2.69
CA LEU A 52 14.87 -4.37 -3.96
C LEU A 52 13.96 -3.85 -5.09
N GLU A 53 14.55 -3.49 -6.23
CA GLU A 53 13.76 -3.14 -7.43
C GLU A 53 12.89 -4.32 -7.89
N SER A 54 13.35 -5.56 -7.71
CA SER A 54 12.59 -6.78 -8.02
C SER A 54 11.27 -6.86 -7.25
N ASP A 55 11.27 -6.47 -5.98
CA ASP A 55 10.11 -6.55 -5.10
C ASP A 55 9.04 -5.56 -5.57
N ILE A 56 9.46 -4.36 -5.97
CA ILE A 56 8.57 -3.34 -6.54
C ILE A 56 8.03 -3.77 -7.91
N ILE A 57 8.85 -4.40 -8.76
CA ILE A 57 8.42 -4.94 -10.04
C ILE A 57 7.38 -6.04 -9.84
N GLU A 58 7.60 -6.95 -8.90
CA GLU A 58 6.67 -8.03 -8.58
C GLU A 58 5.35 -7.49 -8.02
N ALA A 59 5.42 -6.57 -7.05
CA ALA A 59 4.25 -5.89 -6.51
C ALA A 59 3.45 -5.17 -7.62
N LEU A 60 4.13 -4.44 -8.50
CA LEU A 60 3.48 -3.75 -9.62
C LEU A 60 2.82 -4.74 -10.57
N LYS A 61 3.45 -5.87 -10.90
CA LYS A 61 2.83 -6.92 -11.75
C LYS A 61 1.57 -7.50 -11.12
N ASN A 62 1.63 -7.79 -9.81
CA ASN A 62 0.54 -8.41 -9.06
C ASN A 62 -0.58 -7.44 -8.64
N SER A 63 -0.38 -6.13 -8.83
CA SER A 63 -1.44 -5.14 -8.58
C SER A 63 -2.67 -5.38 -9.46
N GLN A 64 -3.85 -5.11 -8.93
CA GLN A 64 -5.11 -5.48 -9.58
C GLN A 64 -5.37 -4.64 -10.84
N ASN A 65 -5.96 -5.26 -11.86
CA ASN A 65 -6.42 -4.56 -13.06
C ASN A 65 -7.94 -4.33 -13.00
N ASN A 66 -8.41 -3.32 -13.72
CA ASN A 66 -9.81 -2.97 -13.95
C ASN A 66 -10.60 -2.73 -12.65
N ARG A 67 -9.94 -2.19 -11.64
CA ARG A 67 -10.58 -1.76 -10.39
C ARG A 67 -10.88 -0.27 -10.42
N ALA A 68 -11.90 0.11 -9.65
CA ALA A 68 -12.17 1.50 -9.38
C ALA A 68 -10.92 2.17 -8.77
N THR A 69 -10.71 3.43 -9.12
CA THR A 69 -9.61 4.24 -8.60
C THR A 69 -9.75 4.45 -7.10
N GLY A 70 -8.62 4.67 -6.42
CA GLY A 70 -8.63 5.21 -5.07
C GLY A 70 -9.12 6.67 -5.04
N LEU A 71 -9.00 7.29 -3.86
CA LEU A 71 -9.35 8.70 -3.63
C LEU A 71 -8.57 9.67 -4.53
N ASP A 72 -7.40 9.27 -4.99
CA ASP A 72 -6.52 10.04 -5.87
C ASP A 72 -6.88 9.94 -7.36
N GLY A 73 -7.83 9.08 -7.74
CA GLY A 73 -8.22 8.88 -9.13
C GLY A 73 -7.18 8.11 -9.97
N ALA A 74 -6.08 7.63 -9.39
CA ALA A 74 -5.05 6.90 -10.10
C ALA A 74 -5.34 5.39 -10.06
N THR A 75 -5.33 4.73 -11.22
CA THR A 75 -5.42 3.26 -11.27
C THR A 75 -4.03 2.63 -11.32
N TYR A 76 -3.95 1.35 -11.01
CA TYR A 76 -2.71 0.59 -11.13
C TYR A 76 -2.19 0.52 -12.58
N GLU A 77 -3.07 0.59 -13.57
CA GLU A 77 -2.71 0.63 -14.99
C GLU A 77 -1.88 1.86 -15.35
N LEU A 78 -2.10 3.00 -14.68
CA LEU A 78 -1.28 4.19 -14.88
C LEU A 78 0.19 3.86 -14.58
N TRP A 79 0.45 3.29 -13.40
CA TRP A 79 1.79 2.92 -12.96
C TRP A 79 2.41 1.83 -13.84
N LYS A 80 1.63 0.80 -14.21
CA LYS A 80 2.07 -0.24 -15.16
C LYS A 80 2.45 0.35 -16.51
N THR A 81 1.67 1.30 -17.00
CA THR A 81 1.90 1.97 -18.30
C THR A 81 3.16 2.83 -18.25
N ILE A 82 3.39 3.58 -17.18
CA ILE A 82 4.62 4.36 -16.99
C ILE A 82 5.84 3.43 -17.00
N HIS A 83 5.78 2.31 -16.29
CA HIS A 83 6.86 1.32 -16.31
C HIS A 83 7.08 0.70 -17.70
N ALA A 84 6.01 0.36 -18.42
CA ALA A 84 6.11 -0.16 -19.78
C ALA A 84 6.78 0.85 -20.74
N ARG A 85 6.41 2.14 -20.63
CA ARG A 85 7.04 3.23 -21.41
C ARG A 85 8.52 3.38 -21.08
N TYR A 86 8.88 3.30 -19.81
CA TYR A 86 10.28 3.32 -19.38
C TYR A 86 11.12 2.24 -20.08
N LEU A 87 10.63 1.00 -20.14
CA LEU A 87 11.31 -0.10 -20.82
C LEU A 87 11.43 0.14 -22.33
N GLU A 88 10.39 0.70 -22.95
CA GLU A 88 10.40 1.05 -24.37
C GLU A 88 11.40 2.18 -24.68
N ASP A 89 11.41 3.24 -23.88
CA ASP A 89 12.29 4.39 -24.06
C ASP A 89 13.76 4.00 -23.88
N ILE A 90 14.08 3.13 -22.92
CA ILE A 90 15.43 2.55 -22.79
C ILE A 90 15.81 1.78 -24.06
N ARG A 91 14.93 0.90 -24.53
CA ARG A 91 15.18 0.10 -25.75
C ARG A 91 15.42 0.99 -26.97
N CYS A 92 14.76 2.13 -27.03
CA CYS A 92 14.88 3.11 -28.11
C CYS A 92 15.96 4.18 -27.87
N ASN A 93 16.78 4.08 -26.81
CA ASN A 93 17.78 5.07 -26.41
C ASN A 93 17.21 6.50 -26.29
N ARG A 94 16.01 6.63 -25.73
CA ARG A 94 15.34 7.90 -25.42
C ARG A 94 15.49 8.24 -23.94
N PRO A 95 15.32 9.51 -23.55
CA PRO A 95 15.17 9.87 -22.14
C PRO A 95 14.02 9.07 -21.52
N ALA A 96 14.32 8.34 -20.44
CA ALA A 96 13.39 7.41 -19.82
C ALA A 96 13.25 7.73 -18.32
N PHE A 97 12.03 7.63 -17.80
CA PHE A 97 11.74 7.87 -16.38
C PHE A 97 11.69 6.56 -15.59
N ASN A 98 12.68 6.31 -14.73
CA ASN A 98 12.75 5.09 -13.93
C ASN A 98 11.81 5.14 -12.71
N LEU A 99 10.54 4.78 -12.93
CA LEU A 99 9.54 4.70 -11.87
C LEU A 99 9.92 3.71 -10.76
N ILE A 100 10.46 2.54 -11.12
CA ILE A 100 10.81 1.49 -10.16
C ILE A 100 11.91 1.97 -9.23
N GLY A 101 12.99 2.53 -9.79
CA GLY A 101 14.08 3.09 -8.99
C GLY A 101 13.64 4.24 -8.10
N LEU A 102 12.69 5.08 -8.56
CA LEU A 102 12.09 6.12 -7.72
C LEU A 102 11.33 5.51 -6.53
N MET A 103 10.42 4.57 -6.79
CA MET A 103 9.62 3.92 -5.74
C MET A 103 10.49 3.17 -4.73
N THR A 104 11.46 2.38 -5.20
CA THR A 104 12.41 1.67 -4.33
C THR A 104 13.16 2.62 -3.41
N LYS A 105 13.61 3.78 -3.92
CA LYS A 105 14.29 4.78 -3.10
C LYS A 105 13.34 5.42 -2.09
N ALA A 106 12.14 5.81 -2.52
CA ALA A 106 11.17 6.46 -1.66
C ALA A 106 10.73 5.55 -0.50
N PHE A 107 10.42 4.28 -0.76
CA PHE A 107 10.00 3.35 0.29
C PHE A 107 11.13 3.03 1.27
N ASN A 108 12.35 2.79 0.77
CA ASN A 108 13.50 2.56 1.65
C ASN A 108 13.89 3.79 2.48
N ASP A 109 13.62 5.00 1.97
CA ASP A 109 13.80 6.25 2.72
C ASP A 109 12.78 6.36 3.86
N ILE A 110 11.50 6.11 3.57
CA ILE A 110 10.44 6.06 4.58
C ILE A 110 10.72 4.99 5.64
N GLU A 111 11.22 3.82 5.23
CA GLU A 111 11.58 2.75 6.18
C GLU A 111 12.73 3.17 7.11
N SER A 112 13.69 3.94 6.58
CA SER A 112 14.89 4.35 7.34
C SER A 112 14.63 5.58 8.24
N PHE A 113 13.78 6.50 7.81
CA PHE A 113 13.60 7.82 8.45
C PHE A 113 12.18 8.10 8.94
N GLY A 114 11.22 7.22 8.63
CA GLY A 114 9.80 7.43 8.89
C GLY A 114 9.13 8.33 7.86
N VAL A 115 7.82 8.52 8.03
CA VAL A 115 7.01 9.42 7.21
C VAL A 115 7.08 10.85 7.74
N ILE A 116 6.95 11.82 6.85
CA ILE A 116 6.85 13.23 7.24
C ILE A 116 5.49 13.45 7.92
N PRO A 117 5.42 13.98 9.16
CA PRO A 117 4.17 14.12 9.91
C PRO A 117 3.11 15.01 9.24
N SER A 118 3.53 15.89 8.33
CA SER A 118 2.63 16.77 7.58
C SER A 118 2.00 16.10 6.34
N THR A 119 2.24 14.80 6.14
CA THR A 119 1.71 14.04 5.00
C THR A 119 0.79 12.93 5.49
N ASN A 120 -0.31 12.70 4.77
CA ASN A 120 -1.29 11.65 5.08
C ASN A 120 -0.83 10.28 4.53
N PHE A 121 0.47 10.00 4.48
CA PHE A 121 0.99 8.77 3.88
C PHE A 121 0.68 7.52 4.72
N ALA A 122 0.63 7.66 6.05
CA ALA A 122 0.41 6.57 7.00
C ALA A 122 -0.97 6.62 7.70
N GLU A 123 -1.89 7.45 7.19
CA GLU A 123 -3.27 7.51 7.67
C GLU A 123 -4.17 6.46 7.01
#